data_AF-A0A7S3F404-F1
#
_entry.id   AF-A0A7S3F404-F1
#
_cell.length_a   1.000
_cell.length_b   1.000
_cell.length_c   1.000
_cell.angle_alpha   90.00
_cell.angle_beta   90.00
_cell.angle_gamma   90.00
#
_symmetry.space_group_name_H-M   'P 1'
#
loop_
_entity.id
_entity.type
_entity.pdbx_description
1 polymer ?
#
loop_
_entity_poly.entity_id
_entity_poly.type
_entity_poly.pdbx_seq_one_letter_code
_entity_poly.pdbx_strand_id
1 'polypeptide(L)'
;VRYEMSVSYSNSLSRKMRGVYLRRVRGDPAYARVAAVVGVRPTFLEDARNKEDKAAFEQRIELTVEGRGGASVGWVQAPKGVMLMQGGRDFKIEVDTTQLPEDADLHFAEVVGRDSAAPERGPLFRVPVTVVEAAAVGVTATPAPYLARFEGVQLASGAVERRFVMPPAGSNFVEVTVAAGELPASPRSIWLHLVQVQ
;
A
#
# COMPACT_ATOMS: atom_id res chain seq x y z
N VAL A 1 -7.29 23.29 -10.59
CA VAL A 1 -7.94 21.97 -10.79
C VAL A 1 -7.46 21.05 -9.69
N ARG A 2 -8.38 20.39 -9.00
CA ARG A 2 -8.10 19.32 -8.02
C ARG A 2 -8.30 17.97 -8.71
N TYR A 3 -7.63 16.91 -8.26
CA TYR A 3 -7.86 15.56 -8.80
C TYR A 3 -8.52 14.68 -7.75
N GLU A 4 -9.62 14.06 -8.13
CA GLU A 4 -10.27 13.01 -7.37
C GLU A 4 -9.84 11.65 -7.92
N MET A 5 -9.47 10.76 -7.01
CA MET A 5 -9.00 9.43 -7.35
C MET A 5 -9.93 8.38 -6.77
N SER A 6 -10.16 7.32 -7.54
CA SER A 6 -10.80 6.11 -7.09
C SER A 6 -10.06 4.89 -7.59
N VAL A 7 -9.91 3.89 -6.74
CA VAL A 7 -9.34 2.60 -7.08
C VAL A 7 -10.41 1.52 -6.94
N SER A 8 -10.54 0.67 -7.94
CA SER A 8 -11.36 -0.53 -7.90
C SER A 8 -10.54 -1.75 -8.31
N TYR A 9 -10.82 -2.90 -7.69
CA TYR A 9 -10.24 -4.17 -8.11
C TYR A 9 -11.12 -4.78 -9.19
N SER A 10 -10.53 -5.53 -10.13
CA SER A 10 -11.27 -6.13 -11.26
C SER A 10 -12.46 -6.99 -10.83
N ASN A 11 -12.43 -7.52 -9.61
CA ASN A 11 -13.46 -8.42 -9.06
C ASN A 11 -14.32 -7.79 -7.96
N SER A 12 -14.23 -6.47 -7.71
CA SER A 12 -14.98 -5.79 -6.64
C SER A 12 -15.89 -4.70 -7.21
N LEU A 13 -17.20 -4.93 -7.15
CA LEU A 13 -18.21 -4.09 -7.80
C LEU A 13 -18.73 -2.90 -6.97
N SER A 14 -18.27 -2.66 -5.74
CA SER A 14 -18.96 -1.70 -4.86
C SER A 14 -18.14 -0.77 -3.98
N ARG A 15 -16.81 -0.93 -3.88
CA ARG A 15 -16.00 -0.07 -2.98
C ARG A 15 -14.96 0.74 -3.75
N LYS A 16 -15.19 2.06 -3.86
CA LYS A 16 -14.20 3.02 -4.35
C LYS A 16 -13.15 3.27 -3.26
N MET A 17 -11.97 2.71 -3.43
CA MET A 17 -10.82 2.94 -2.55
C MET A 17 -10.00 4.14 -3.02
N ARG A 18 -9.03 4.59 -2.23
CA ARG A 18 -8.09 5.67 -2.62
C ARG A 18 -6.69 5.15 -2.96
N GLY A 19 -6.48 3.85 -2.87
CA GLY A 19 -5.20 3.18 -3.10
C GLY A 19 -5.37 1.67 -3.14
N VAL A 20 -4.27 0.98 -3.44
CA VAL A 20 -4.18 -0.47 -3.38
C VAL A 20 -3.62 -0.86 -2.02
N TYR A 21 -4.31 -1.77 -1.33
CA TYR A 21 -3.88 -2.32 -0.06
C TYR A 21 -4.07 -3.83 -0.10
N LEU A 22 -2.96 -4.57 -0.10
CA LEU A 22 -2.95 -6.02 -0.07
C LEU A 22 -2.34 -6.48 1.25
N ARG A 23 -3.05 -7.36 1.96
CA ARG A 23 -2.52 -8.04 3.14
C ARG A 23 -2.73 -9.53 2.93
N ARG A 24 -1.64 -10.27 2.83
CA ARG A 24 -1.65 -11.69 2.46
C ARG A 24 -0.64 -12.49 3.25
N VAL A 25 -0.67 -13.80 3.08
CA VAL A 25 0.42 -14.68 3.48
C VAL A 25 1.46 -14.74 2.36
N ARG A 26 2.74 -14.70 2.72
CA ARG A 26 3.86 -14.80 1.77
C ARG A 26 3.75 -16.07 0.92
N GLY A 27 3.83 -15.90 -0.39
CA GLY A 27 3.77 -17.01 -1.34
C GLY A 27 2.36 -17.50 -1.70
N ASP A 28 1.29 -16.87 -1.21
CA ASP A 28 -0.08 -17.21 -1.61
C ASP A 28 -0.30 -16.94 -3.12
N PRO A 29 -0.55 -17.97 -3.96
CA PRO A 29 -0.70 -17.82 -5.40
C PRO A 29 -1.96 -17.04 -5.79
N ALA A 30 -2.98 -16.97 -4.93
CA ALA A 30 -4.20 -16.23 -5.21
C ALA A 30 -3.95 -14.71 -5.37
N TYR A 31 -2.84 -14.22 -4.82
CA TYR A 31 -2.43 -12.81 -4.88
C TYR A 31 -1.12 -12.61 -5.64
N ALA A 32 -0.67 -13.59 -6.44
CA ALA A 32 0.58 -13.49 -7.20
C ALA A 32 0.60 -12.25 -8.11
N ARG A 33 -0.52 -11.97 -8.79
CA ARG A 33 -0.72 -10.75 -9.57
C ARG A 33 -2.10 -10.18 -9.31
N VAL A 34 -2.15 -8.92 -8.88
CA VAL A 34 -3.40 -8.22 -8.58
C VAL A 34 -3.53 -6.99 -9.46
N ALA A 35 -4.58 -6.97 -10.28
CA ALA A 35 -4.93 -5.83 -11.11
C ALA A 35 -5.89 -4.88 -10.40
N ALA A 36 -5.64 -3.59 -10.53
CA ALA A 36 -6.54 -2.53 -10.09
C ALA A 36 -6.76 -1.50 -11.21
N VAL A 37 -7.97 -0.94 -11.26
CA VAL A 37 -8.31 0.18 -12.13
C VAL A 37 -8.30 1.45 -11.29
N VAL A 38 -7.49 2.41 -11.70
CA VAL A 38 -7.41 3.74 -11.12
C VAL A 38 -8.19 4.68 -12.02
N GLY A 39 -9.23 5.31 -11.47
CA GLY A 39 -9.93 6.41 -12.09
C GLY A 39 -9.49 7.74 -11.51
N VAL A 40 -9.11 8.68 -12.39
CA VAL A 40 -8.71 10.04 -12.02
C VAL A 40 -9.65 11.02 -12.70
N ARG A 41 -10.30 11.88 -11.91
CA ARG A 41 -11.23 12.90 -12.39
C ARG A 41 -10.78 14.30 -11.96
N PRO A 42 -10.68 15.28 -12.88
CA PRO A 42 -10.43 16.67 -12.52
C PRO A 42 -11.70 17.30 -11.93
N THR A 43 -11.56 17.90 -10.76
CA THR A 43 -12.57 18.75 -10.12
C THR A 43 -12.15 20.21 -10.33
N PHE A 44 -12.99 20.96 -11.06
CA PHE A 44 -12.80 22.37 -11.33
C PHE A 44 -13.43 23.19 -10.19
N LEU A 45 -12.81 24.31 -9.80
CA LEU A 45 -13.39 25.22 -8.81
C LEU A 45 -14.72 25.79 -9.35
N GLU A 46 -15.68 26.06 -8.47
CA GLU A 46 -17.02 26.55 -8.85
C GLU A 46 -16.96 27.84 -9.68
N ASP A 47 -15.97 28.71 -9.40
CA ASP A 47 -15.70 29.95 -10.12
C ASP A 47 -14.89 29.78 -11.42
N ALA A 48 -14.70 28.55 -11.93
CA ALA A 48 -14.09 28.35 -13.24
C ALA A 48 -15.05 28.87 -14.33
N ARG A 49 -14.83 30.12 -14.75
CA ARG A 49 -15.81 31.01 -15.40
C ARG A 49 -16.36 30.54 -16.75
N ASN A 50 -15.77 29.60 -17.49
CA ASN A 50 -16.28 29.25 -18.82
C ASN A 50 -16.47 27.74 -19.03
N LYS A 51 -17.64 27.35 -19.58
CA LYS A 51 -17.89 25.98 -20.10
C LYS A 51 -16.87 25.60 -21.17
N GLU A 52 -16.36 26.59 -21.90
CA GLU A 52 -15.35 26.45 -22.95
C GLU A 52 -13.99 26.01 -22.39
N ASP A 53 -13.53 26.59 -21.29
CA ASP A 53 -12.27 26.20 -20.63
C ASP A 53 -12.33 24.77 -20.06
N LYS A 54 -13.51 24.32 -19.64
CA LYS A 54 -13.74 22.93 -19.23
C LYS A 54 -13.72 21.99 -20.42
N ALA A 55 -14.38 22.37 -21.53
CA ALA A 55 -14.40 21.55 -22.75
C ALA A 55 -13.01 21.41 -23.40
N ALA A 56 -12.17 22.45 -23.31
CA ALA A 56 -10.80 22.47 -23.82
C ALA A 56 -9.76 21.90 -22.83
N PHE A 57 -10.19 21.41 -21.65
CA PHE A 57 -9.25 20.85 -20.67
C PHE A 57 -8.63 19.55 -21.20
N GLU A 58 -7.34 19.64 -21.50
CA GLU A 58 -6.48 18.55 -21.92
C GLU A 58 -5.15 18.65 -21.17
N GLN A 59 -4.76 17.57 -20.48
CA GLN A 59 -3.46 17.47 -19.85
C GLN A 59 -2.83 16.11 -20.08
N ARG A 60 -1.59 16.12 -20.56
CA ARG A 60 -0.77 14.93 -20.72
C ARG A 60 -0.07 14.63 -19.39
N ILE A 61 -0.51 13.57 -18.73
CA ILE A 61 0.02 13.13 -17.46
C ILE A 61 1.07 12.06 -17.70
N GLU A 62 2.29 12.29 -17.22
CA GLU A 62 3.31 11.25 -17.10
C GLU A 62 3.10 10.49 -15.79
N LEU A 63 3.18 9.17 -15.86
CA LEU A 63 2.99 8.26 -14.73
C LEU A 63 4.32 7.58 -14.43
N THR A 64 4.70 7.62 -13.16
CA THR A 64 5.91 6.99 -12.64
C THR A 64 5.57 6.17 -11.41
N VAL A 65 6.37 5.15 -11.13
CA VAL A 65 6.21 4.29 -9.96
C VAL A 65 7.38 4.54 -9.02
N GLU A 66 7.07 4.99 -7.81
CA GLU A 66 8.03 5.43 -6.81
C GLU A 66 7.81 4.71 -5.49
N GLY A 67 8.83 4.01 -5.00
CA GLY A 67 8.91 3.47 -3.65
C GLY A 67 9.20 4.54 -2.60
N ARG A 68 9.42 4.09 -1.35
CA ARG A 68 9.81 4.97 -0.25
C ARG A 68 11.07 5.77 -0.62
N GLY A 69 11.03 7.08 -0.41
CA GLY A 69 12.15 7.99 -0.70
C GLY A 69 12.36 8.27 -2.19
N GLY A 70 11.42 7.90 -3.07
CA GLY A 70 11.49 8.17 -4.51
C GLY A 70 12.27 7.12 -5.32
N ALA A 71 12.63 5.98 -4.71
CA ALA A 71 13.32 4.90 -5.39
C ALA A 71 12.42 4.21 -6.44
N SER A 72 12.95 3.75 -7.56
CA SER A 72 12.17 2.95 -8.51
C SER A 72 11.90 1.55 -7.94
N VAL A 73 10.72 1.00 -8.19
CA VAL A 73 10.35 -0.38 -7.80
C VAL A 73 9.86 -1.17 -9.00
N GLY A 74 10.17 -2.47 -9.04
CA GLY A 74 9.80 -3.36 -10.15
C GLY A 74 8.44 -4.06 -10.00
N TRP A 75 7.93 -4.19 -8.77
CA TRP A 75 6.77 -5.00 -8.42
C TRP A 75 5.41 -4.32 -8.64
N VAL A 76 5.39 -3.05 -9.07
CA VAL A 76 4.18 -2.35 -9.53
C VAL A 76 4.36 -1.92 -10.97
N GLN A 77 3.41 -2.26 -11.83
CA GLN A 77 3.38 -1.84 -13.22
C GLN A 77 2.23 -0.87 -13.48
N ALA A 78 2.55 0.23 -14.15
CA ALA A 78 1.59 1.24 -14.58
C ALA A 78 1.94 1.69 -16.02
N PRO A 79 0.99 2.23 -16.79
CA PRO A 79 1.29 2.90 -18.05
C PRO A 79 2.27 4.05 -17.82
N LYS A 80 3.03 4.44 -18.84
CA LYS A 80 3.99 5.56 -18.74
C LYS A 80 3.32 6.93 -18.77
N GLY A 81 2.08 6.99 -19.23
CA GLY A 81 1.32 8.24 -19.26
C GLY A 81 -0.11 8.04 -19.72
N VAL A 82 -0.94 9.04 -19.41
CA VAL A 82 -2.35 9.07 -19.76
C VAL A 82 -2.73 10.47 -20.21
N MET A 83 -3.65 10.55 -21.16
CA MET A 83 -4.25 11.83 -21.54
C MET A 83 -5.49 12.05 -20.69
N LEU A 84 -5.47 13.10 -19.88
CA LEU A 84 -6.56 13.46 -18.97
C LEU A 84 -7.40 14.58 -19.59
N MET A 85 -8.67 14.28 -19.79
CA MET A 85 -9.69 15.20 -20.30
C MET A 85 -10.62 15.62 -19.16
N GLN A 86 -11.57 16.53 -19.44
CA GLN A 86 -12.54 17.00 -18.44
C GLN A 86 -13.33 15.88 -17.74
N GLY A 87 -13.62 14.77 -18.44
CA GLY A 87 -14.36 13.62 -17.88
C GLY A 87 -13.52 12.72 -16.98
N GLY A 88 -12.21 12.99 -16.88
CA GLY A 88 -11.25 12.10 -16.26
C GLY A 88 -10.79 10.98 -17.18
N ARG A 89 -10.01 10.06 -16.61
CA ARG A 89 -9.48 8.90 -17.31
C ARG A 89 -9.26 7.76 -16.32
N ASP A 90 -9.58 6.56 -16.79
CA ASP A 90 -9.27 5.33 -16.09
C ASP A 90 -8.03 4.67 -16.72
N PHE A 91 -7.18 4.10 -15.88
CA PHE A 91 -6.03 3.29 -16.30
C PHE A 91 -5.83 2.11 -15.36
N LYS A 92 -5.21 1.04 -15.88
CA LYS A 92 -4.95 -0.18 -15.11
C LYS A 92 -3.55 -0.14 -14.52
N ILE A 93 -3.42 -0.58 -13.28
CA ILE A 93 -2.14 -0.91 -12.65
C ILE A 93 -2.15 -2.38 -12.25
N GLU A 94 -0.96 -2.97 -12.16
CA GLU A 94 -0.76 -4.35 -11.74
C GLU A 94 0.27 -4.39 -10.62
N VAL A 95 0.01 -5.22 -9.61
CA VAL A 95 0.90 -5.48 -8.49
C VAL A 95 1.35 -6.93 -8.60
N ASP A 96 2.63 -7.17 -8.84
CA ASP A 96 3.25 -8.49 -8.90
C ASP A 96 3.94 -8.79 -7.57
N THR A 97 3.27 -9.58 -6.72
CA THR A 97 3.77 -9.90 -5.38
C THR A 97 4.92 -10.91 -5.40
N THR A 98 5.22 -11.51 -6.56
CA THR A 98 6.36 -12.43 -6.72
C THR A 98 7.69 -11.68 -6.86
N GLN A 99 7.65 -10.37 -7.10
CA GLN A 99 8.83 -9.51 -7.25
C GLN A 99 9.11 -8.64 -6.01
N LEU A 100 8.41 -8.89 -4.91
CA LEU A 100 8.62 -8.14 -3.67
C LEU A 100 9.98 -8.48 -3.07
N PRO A 101 10.75 -7.48 -2.59
CA PRO A 101 11.98 -7.72 -1.85
C PRO A 101 11.71 -8.61 -0.62
N GLU A 102 12.55 -9.62 -0.37
CA GLU A 102 12.31 -10.56 0.72
C GLU A 102 12.71 -10.03 2.10
N ASP A 103 13.47 -8.93 2.14
CA ASP A 103 14.09 -8.31 3.32
C ASP A 103 13.12 -7.49 4.18
N ALA A 104 11.88 -7.31 3.74
CA ALA A 104 10.83 -6.62 4.46
C ALA A 104 9.49 -7.36 4.36
N ASP A 105 8.62 -7.14 5.34
CA ASP A 105 7.24 -7.63 5.34
C ASP A 105 6.22 -6.54 4.94
N LEU A 106 6.67 -5.30 4.80
CA LEU A 106 5.86 -4.15 4.40
C LEU A 106 6.53 -3.46 3.22
N HIS A 107 5.83 -3.47 2.09
CA HIS A 107 6.26 -2.82 0.86
C HIS A 107 5.33 -1.66 0.54
N PHE A 108 5.94 -0.54 0.18
CA PHE A 108 5.21 0.67 -0.16
C PHE A 108 5.73 1.25 -1.46
N ALA A 109 4.81 1.60 -2.34
CA ALA A 109 5.04 2.37 -3.54
C ALA A 109 3.87 3.30 -3.83
N GLU A 110 4.08 4.23 -4.73
CA GLU A 110 3.07 5.16 -5.22
C GLU A 110 3.14 5.20 -6.74
N VAL A 111 1.98 5.21 -7.39
CA VAL A 111 1.88 5.64 -8.79
C VAL A 111 1.67 7.14 -8.78
N VAL A 112 2.64 7.88 -9.31
CA VAL A 112 2.72 9.33 -9.24
C VAL A 112 2.42 9.91 -10.62
N GLY A 113 1.40 10.76 -10.70
CA GLY A 113 1.03 11.49 -11.91
C GLY A 113 1.59 12.92 -11.91
N ARG A 114 2.35 13.28 -12.94
CA ARG A 114 2.93 14.62 -13.14
C ARG A 114 2.46 15.22 -14.46
N ASP A 115 2.35 16.54 -14.52
CA ASP A 115 2.10 17.24 -15.77
C ASP A 115 3.35 17.17 -16.65
N SER A 116 3.27 16.52 -17.81
CA SER A 116 4.43 16.40 -18.70
C SER A 116 4.86 17.73 -19.31
N ALA A 117 3.96 18.72 -19.40
CA ALA A 117 4.28 20.05 -19.89
C ALA A 117 4.85 20.98 -18.79
N ALA A 118 4.65 20.63 -17.52
CA ALA A 118 4.99 21.47 -16.37
C ALA A 118 5.44 20.60 -15.15
N PRO A 119 6.54 19.85 -15.27
CA PRO A 119 7.01 18.94 -14.23
C PRO A 119 7.41 19.65 -12.93
N GLU A 120 7.76 20.94 -12.99
CA GLU A 120 8.11 21.79 -11.85
C GLU A 120 6.96 22.01 -10.86
N ARG A 121 5.71 21.81 -11.30
CA ARG A 121 4.52 21.81 -10.42
C ARG A 121 4.51 20.63 -9.46
N GLY A 122 5.38 19.66 -9.70
CA GLY A 122 5.45 18.43 -8.96
C GLY A 122 4.24 17.53 -9.24
N PRO A 123 3.99 16.57 -8.34
CA PRO A 123 2.97 15.55 -8.52
C PRO A 123 1.56 16.11 -8.35
N LEU A 124 0.74 15.90 -9.37
CA LEU A 124 -0.68 16.28 -9.39
C LEU A 124 -1.51 15.34 -8.54
N PHE A 125 -1.16 14.06 -8.53
CA PHE A 125 -1.81 13.04 -7.73
C PHE A 125 -0.87 11.86 -7.42
N ARG A 126 -1.25 11.08 -6.41
CA ARG A 126 -0.52 9.89 -5.95
C ARG A 126 -1.50 8.77 -5.60
N VAL A 127 -1.26 7.59 -6.14
CA VAL A 127 -2.01 6.38 -5.79
C VAL A 127 -1.13 5.49 -4.91
N PRO A 128 -1.38 5.43 -3.60
CA PRO A 128 -0.59 4.58 -2.73
C PRO A 128 -0.88 3.10 -2.99
N VAL A 129 0.19 2.31 -3.02
CA VAL A 129 0.19 0.86 -3.15
C VAL A 129 0.96 0.31 -1.95
N THR A 130 0.25 -0.37 -1.06
CA THR A 130 0.81 -0.99 0.14
C THR A 130 0.58 -2.49 0.08
N VAL A 131 1.66 -3.27 0.20
CA VAL A 131 1.59 -4.73 0.30
C VAL A 131 2.20 -5.16 1.63
N VAL A 132 1.44 -5.97 2.37
CA VAL A 132 1.84 -6.56 3.64
C VAL A 132 1.95 -8.08 3.48
N GLU A 133 3.15 -8.59 3.70
CA GLU A 133 3.45 -10.02 3.78
C GLU A 133 3.38 -10.47 5.24
N ALA A 134 2.23 -11.01 5.63
CA ALA A 134 2.01 -11.52 6.97
C ALA A 134 2.64 -12.91 7.12
N ALA A 135 3.31 -13.14 8.26
CA ALA A 135 3.82 -14.44 8.63
C ALA A 135 2.65 -15.41 8.86
N ALA A 136 2.73 -16.58 8.22
CA ALA A 136 1.85 -17.71 8.53
C ALA A 136 2.20 -18.26 9.92
N VAL A 137 1.18 -18.53 10.72
CA VAL A 137 1.39 -19.14 12.04
C VAL A 137 1.34 -20.65 11.89
N GLY A 138 2.47 -21.31 12.14
CA GLY A 138 2.59 -22.76 12.07
C GLY A 138 1.95 -23.46 13.27
N VAL A 139 1.57 -24.73 13.07
CA VAL A 139 1.24 -25.65 14.16
C VAL A 139 2.56 -26.21 14.69
N THR A 140 2.92 -25.88 15.92
CA THR A 140 3.92 -26.67 16.65
C THR A 140 3.20 -27.92 17.19
N ALA A 141 3.82 -29.10 17.12
CA ALA A 141 3.27 -30.44 17.39
C ALA A 141 2.04 -30.55 18.34
N THR A 142 1.09 -31.43 18.01
CA THR A 142 -0.16 -31.63 18.75
C THR A 142 0.01 -32.09 20.21
N PRO A 143 -0.81 -31.59 21.17
CA PRO A 143 -1.69 -30.42 21.10
C PRO A 143 -0.91 -29.19 21.60
N ALA A 144 -0.33 -28.41 20.68
CA ALA A 144 0.28 -27.13 21.02
C ALA A 144 -0.39 -26.00 20.22
N PRO A 145 -0.46 -24.78 20.79
CA PRO A 145 -1.11 -23.66 20.15
C PRO A 145 -0.39 -23.27 18.85
N TYR A 146 -1.12 -22.59 17.96
CA TYR A 146 -0.51 -21.88 16.85
C TYR A 146 0.50 -20.87 17.41
N LEU A 147 1.77 -20.97 16.99
CA LEU A 147 2.86 -20.16 17.52
C LEU A 147 3.57 -19.40 16.41
N ALA A 148 3.67 -18.07 16.58
CA ALA A 148 4.56 -17.22 15.81
C ALA A 148 5.67 -16.72 16.74
N ARG A 149 6.92 -16.95 16.35
CA ARG A 149 8.09 -16.54 17.13
C ARG A 149 8.94 -15.55 16.34
N PHE A 150 9.27 -14.44 16.99
CA PHE A 150 10.17 -13.43 16.44
C PHE A 150 11.38 -13.31 17.36
N GLU A 151 12.54 -13.73 16.88
CA GLU A 151 13.80 -13.70 17.62
C GLU A 151 14.69 -12.55 17.12
N GLY A 152 15.62 -12.11 17.97
CA GLY A 152 16.56 -11.05 17.61
C GLY A 152 15.93 -9.67 17.37
N VAL A 153 14.75 -9.40 17.94
CA VAL A 153 14.07 -8.10 17.79
C VAL A 153 14.89 -7.01 18.49
N GLN A 154 15.45 -6.09 17.71
CA GLN A 154 16.21 -4.95 18.23
C GLN A 154 15.30 -3.74 18.39
N LEU A 155 15.13 -3.27 19.63
CA LEU A 155 14.36 -2.07 19.94
C LEU A 155 15.29 -0.95 20.39
N ALA A 156 15.31 0.15 19.64
CA ALA A 156 15.96 1.39 20.03
C ALA A 156 14.94 2.40 20.60
N SER A 157 15.41 3.41 21.33
CA SER A 157 14.54 4.46 21.85
C SER A 157 13.78 5.14 20.70
N GLY A 158 12.45 5.18 20.78
CA GLY A 158 11.59 5.74 19.74
C GLY A 158 11.44 4.88 18.48
N ALA A 159 12.15 3.75 18.36
CA ALA A 159 11.98 2.83 17.25
C ALA A 159 10.63 2.13 17.33
N VAL A 160 9.98 1.98 16.18
CA VAL A 160 8.72 1.25 16.06
C VAL A 160 8.95 0.01 15.22
N GLU A 161 8.95 -1.14 15.88
CA GLU A 161 8.96 -2.45 15.23
C GLU A 161 7.53 -2.87 14.91
N ARG A 162 7.26 -3.27 13.67
CA ARG A 162 5.95 -3.78 13.24
C ARG A 162 6.08 -5.21 12.73
N ARG A 163 5.26 -6.10 13.27
CA ARG A 163 5.14 -7.48 12.82
C ARG A 163 3.73 -7.75 12.34
N PHE A 164 3.63 -8.43 11.21
CA PHE A 164 2.35 -8.79 10.60
C PHE A 164 2.17 -10.29 10.71
N VAL A 165 1.08 -10.68 11.36
CA VAL A 165 0.71 -12.08 11.54
C VAL A 165 -0.63 -12.29 10.86
N MET A 166 -0.79 -13.45 10.23
CA MET A 166 -2.08 -13.91 9.75
C MET A 166 -2.72 -14.80 10.84
N PRO A 167 -3.77 -14.34 11.54
CA PRO A 167 -4.40 -15.15 12.56
C PRO A 167 -4.94 -16.46 11.96
N PRO A 168 -4.67 -17.62 12.59
CA PRO A 168 -5.27 -18.88 12.18
C PRO A 168 -6.80 -18.80 12.21
N ALA A 169 -7.44 -19.53 11.29
CA ALA A 169 -8.89 -19.63 11.26
C ALA A 169 -9.45 -20.14 12.61
N GLY A 170 -10.48 -19.46 13.11
CA GLY A 170 -11.11 -19.80 14.39
C GLY A 170 -10.43 -19.24 15.65
N SER A 171 -9.33 -18.50 15.51
CA SER A 171 -8.69 -17.84 16.66
C SER A 171 -9.55 -16.68 17.19
N ASN A 172 -9.78 -16.63 18.49
CA ASN A 172 -10.55 -15.57 19.17
C ASN A 172 -9.74 -14.77 20.20
N PHE A 173 -8.55 -15.25 20.57
CA PHE A 173 -7.61 -14.52 21.42
C PHE A 173 -6.17 -14.73 20.92
N VAL A 174 -5.25 -13.93 21.46
CA VAL A 174 -3.82 -14.11 21.30
C VAL A 174 -3.14 -13.89 22.65
N GLU A 175 -2.18 -14.75 22.96
CA GLU A 175 -1.26 -14.53 24.08
C GLU A 175 0.06 -13.98 23.52
N VAL A 176 0.55 -12.88 24.09
CA VAL A 176 1.80 -12.24 23.66
C VAL A 176 2.81 -12.30 24.79
N THR A 177 3.86 -13.08 24.58
CA THR A 177 4.97 -13.20 25.51
C THR A 177 6.18 -12.47 24.96
N VAL A 178 6.66 -11.47 25.71
CA VAL A 178 7.90 -10.74 25.39
C VAL A 178 8.98 -11.17 26.37
N ALA A 179 10.03 -11.79 25.85
CA ALA A 179 11.23 -12.11 26.61
C ALA A 179 12.36 -11.19 26.14
N ALA A 180 12.91 -10.40 27.06
CA ALA A 180 14.12 -9.65 26.79
C ALA A 180 15.36 -10.52 27.05
N GLY A 181 16.41 -10.31 26.26
CA GLY A 181 17.74 -10.83 26.56
C GLY A 181 18.40 -10.03 27.69
N GLU A 182 19.71 -9.82 27.63
CA GLU A 182 20.41 -8.95 28.56
C GLU A 182 19.97 -7.49 28.38
N LEU A 183 19.44 -6.90 29.45
CA LEU A 183 19.03 -5.50 29.49
C LEU A 183 19.97 -4.69 30.40
N PRO A 184 20.32 -3.44 30.04
CA PRO A 184 20.97 -2.52 30.95
C PRO A 184 20.10 -2.25 32.19
N ALA A 185 20.72 -1.88 33.31
CA ALA A 185 20.05 -1.68 34.61
C ALA A 185 18.98 -0.57 34.65
N SER A 186 18.89 0.28 33.62
CA SER A 186 17.89 1.34 33.55
C SER A 186 16.49 0.79 33.27
N PRO A 187 15.43 1.28 33.94
CA PRO A 187 14.05 0.88 33.65
C PRO A 187 13.67 1.26 32.21
N ARG A 188 12.91 0.39 31.55
CA ARG A 188 12.43 0.57 30.17
C ARG A 188 10.97 0.15 30.07
N SER A 189 10.23 0.86 29.22
CA SER A 189 8.83 0.54 28.91
C SER A 189 8.72 0.20 27.44
N ILE A 190 8.03 -0.91 27.14
CA ILE A 190 7.68 -1.32 25.79
C ILE A 190 6.17 -1.14 25.65
N TRP A 191 5.75 -0.50 24.56
CA TRP A 191 4.34 -0.29 24.25
C TRP A 191 3.94 -1.25 23.14
N LEU A 192 3.01 -2.15 23.44
CA LEU A 192 2.45 -3.08 22.46
C LEU A 192 1.11 -2.53 21.96
N HIS A 193 0.99 -2.40 20.64
CA HIS A 193 -0.25 -1.98 20.00
C HIS A 193 -0.69 -3.06 19.01
N LEU A 194 -1.75 -3.79 19.38
CA LEU A 194 -2.29 -4.91 18.62
C LEU A 194 -3.52 -4.44 17.84
N VAL A 195 -3.47 -4.52 16.51
CA VAL A 195 -4.57 -4.07 15.63
C VAL A 195 -4.89 -5.15 14.60
N GLN A 196 -6.17 -5.49 14.50
CA GLN A 196 -6.72 -6.26 13.39
C GLN A 196 -7.64 -5.35 12.57
N VAL A 197 -7.42 -5.32 11.26
CA VAL A 197 -8.27 -4.57 10.31
C VAL A 197 -9.20 -5.60 9.66
N GLN A 198 -10.51 -5.36 9.72
CA GLN A 198 -11.56 -6.19 9.12
C GLN A 198 -11.95 -5.68 7.73
#